data_AF-A0AAN8SPL7-F1
#
_entry.id   AF-A0AAN8SPL7-F1
#
_cell.length_a   1.000
_cell.length_b   1.000
_cell.length_c   1.000
_cell.angle_alpha   90.00
_cell.angle_beta   90.00
_cell.angle_gamma   90.00
#
_symmetry.space_group_name_H-M   'P 1'
#
loop_
_entity.id
_entity.type
_entity.pdbx_description
1 polymer ?
#
loop_
_entity_poly.entity_id
_entity_poly.type
_entity_poly.pdbx_seq_one_letter_code
_entity_poly.pdbx_strand_id
1 'polypeptide(L)'
;MNHSISQGVPKDDLSKFSSLRVVGDLVELLNTIVPEEDKVFVVGHDWGALIAWNLCLLRPDKVKALVNMSVPFSPRNPKRKPIESLKAIYGDDYYIVRFQSI
;
A
#
# COMPACT_ATOMS: atom_id res chain seq x y z
N MET A 1 -6.01 6.10 -2.61
CA MET A 1 -6.54 5.97 -3.99
C MET A 1 -8.04 5.85 -3.90
N ASN A 2 -8.76 6.70 -4.61
CA ASN A 2 -10.20 6.58 -4.77
C ASN A 2 -10.42 6.01 -6.17
N HIS A 3 -10.84 4.75 -6.28
CA HIS A 3 -11.21 4.18 -7.58
C HIS A 3 -12.69 4.51 -7.85
N SER A 4 -13.08 4.59 -9.13
CA SER A 4 -14.31 5.26 -9.57
C SER A 4 -15.62 4.81 -8.90
N ILE A 5 -15.65 3.62 -8.30
CA ILE A 5 -16.83 3.04 -7.65
C ILE A 5 -16.76 2.99 -6.12
N SER A 6 -15.59 3.10 -5.50
CA SER A 6 -15.45 3.18 -4.04
C SER A 6 -15.72 4.62 -3.61
N GLN A 7 -16.71 4.86 -2.76
CA GLN A 7 -17.06 6.20 -2.26
C GLN A 7 -16.98 6.25 -0.74
N GLY A 8 -16.97 7.45 -0.16
CA GLY A 8 -17.14 7.65 1.29
C GLY A 8 -15.89 8.05 2.08
N VAL A 9 -14.70 8.00 1.48
CA VAL A 9 -13.48 8.54 2.12
C VAL A 9 -13.35 10.05 1.81
N PRO A 10 -13.29 10.93 2.83
CA PRO A 10 -13.04 12.37 2.62
C PRO A 10 -11.74 12.60 1.85
N LYS A 11 -11.82 13.36 0.75
CA LYS A 11 -10.68 13.57 -0.18
C LYS A 11 -9.70 14.64 0.31
N ASP A 12 -10.18 15.52 1.19
CA ASP A 12 -9.46 16.62 1.81
C ASP A 12 -8.57 16.17 2.99
N ASP A 13 -8.83 14.99 3.56
CA ASP A 13 -8.03 14.42 4.64
C ASP A 13 -7.14 13.25 4.15
N LEU A 14 -5.91 13.58 3.78
CA LEU A 14 -4.92 12.60 3.31
C LEU A 14 -4.57 11.53 4.36
N SER A 15 -4.77 11.81 5.66
CA SER A 15 -4.49 10.83 6.73
C SER A 15 -5.41 9.60 6.65
N LYS A 16 -6.52 9.70 5.92
CA LYS A 16 -7.45 8.60 5.67
C LYS A 16 -6.94 7.58 4.66
N PHE A 17 -5.87 7.88 3.92
CA PHE A 17 -5.32 7.01 2.87
C PHE A 17 -4.02 6.31 3.27
N SER A 18 -3.72 6.21 4.56
CA SER A 18 -2.54 5.47 5.04
C SER A 18 -2.64 3.97 4.71
N SER A 19 -1.50 3.30 4.55
CA SER A 19 -1.48 1.86 4.27
C SER A 19 -2.23 1.03 5.32
N LEU A 20 -2.22 1.47 6.59
CA LEU A 20 -2.97 0.81 7.67
C LEU A 20 -4.48 0.87 7.43
N ARG A 21 -4.99 2.02 6.95
CA ARG A 21 -6.43 2.17 6.62
C ARG A 21 -6.82 1.23 5.50
N VAL A 22 -6.06 1.26 4.41
CA VAL A 22 -6.35 0.45 3.22
C VAL A 22 -6.24 -1.05 3.53
N VAL A 23 -5.29 -1.49 4.36
CA VAL A 23 -5.23 -2.88 4.81
C VAL A 23 -6.44 -3.24 5.67
N GLY A 24 -6.90 -2.34 6.53
CA GLY A 24 -8.15 -2.54 7.28
C GLY A 24 -9.36 -2.74 6.37
N ASP A 25 -9.50 -1.90 5.34
CA ASP A 25 -10.57 -2.02 4.34
C ASP A 25 -10.49 -3.36 3.60
N LEU A 26 -9.29 -3.81 3.23
CA LEU A 26 -9.10 -5.11 2.57
C LEU A 26 -9.48 -6.29 3.47
N VAL A 27 -9.11 -6.24 4.75
CA VAL A 27 -9.49 -7.27 5.72
C VAL A 27 -11.00 -7.36 5.85
N GLU A 28 -11.67 -6.22 5.97
CA GLU A 28 -13.12 -6.17 6.11
C GLU A 28 -13.83 -6.64 4.84
N LEU A 29 -13.29 -6.25 3.68
CA LEU A 29 -13.77 -6.74 2.39
C LEU A 29 -13.70 -8.26 2.32
N LEU A 30 -12.55 -8.86 2.68
CA LEU A 30 -12.38 -10.32 2.67
C LEU A 30 -13.36 -11.01 3.62
N ASN A 31 -13.51 -10.51 4.85
CA ASN A 31 -14.47 -11.05 5.81
C ASN A 31 -15.92 -10.97 5.29
N THR A 32 -16.23 -9.96 4.46
CA THR A 32 -17.57 -9.77 3.89
C THR A 32 -17.84 -10.69 2.70
N ILE A 33 -16.89 -10.81 1.77
CA ILE A 33 -17.13 -11.50 0.48
C ILE A 33 -16.77 -12.98 0.50
N VAL A 34 -15.87 -13.40 1.41
CA VAL A 34 -15.42 -14.78 1.57
C VAL A 34 -15.33 -15.15 3.06
N PRO A 35 -16.44 -15.06 3.82
CA PRO A 35 -16.42 -15.24 5.28
C PRO A 35 -15.93 -16.62 5.74
N GLU A 36 -16.09 -17.65 4.92
CA GLU A 36 -15.72 -19.04 5.23
C GLU A 36 -14.25 -19.37 4.90
N GLU A 37 -13.53 -18.47 4.22
CA GLU A 37 -12.15 -18.69 3.82
C GLU A 37 -11.19 -17.95 4.75
N ASP A 38 -10.38 -18.71 5.48
CA ASP A 38 -9.34 -18.12 6.33
C ASP A 38 -8.30 -17.37 5.50
N LYS A 39 -7.92 -17.90 4.33
CA LYS A 39 -6.84 -17.38 3.48
C LYS A 39 -7.21 -17.33 2.01
N VAL A 40 -6.83 -16.25 1.34
CA VAL A 40 -6.98 -16.08 -0.11
C VAL A 40 -5.65 -15.94 -0.84
N PHE A 41 -5.66 -16.17 -2.15
CA PHE A 41 -4.55 -15.77 -3.02
C PHE A 41 -4.65 -14.28 -3.32
N VAL A 42 -3.52 -13.57 -3.26
CA VAL A 42 -3.46 -12.13 -3.50
C VAL A 42 -2.58 -11.85 -4.71
N VAL A 43 -3.03 -10.95 -5.58
CA VAL A 43 -2.24 -10.45 -6.72
C VAL A 43 -2.13 -8.94 -6.59
N GLY A 44 -0.89 -8.42 -6.53
CA GLY A 44 -0.61 -7.00 -6.36
C GLY A 44 0.19 -6.40 -7.52
N HIS A 45 -0.13 -5.15 -7.86
CA HIS A 45 0.58 -4.37 -8.88
C HIS A 45 0.69 -2.91 -8.44
N ASP A 46 1.86 -2.29 -8.64
CA ASP A 46 2.11 -0.86 -8.35
C ASP A 46 1.72 -0.48 -6.90
N TRP A 47 0.81 0.46 -6.67
CA TRP A 47 0.31 0.75 -5.33
C TRP A 47 -0.38 -0.45 -4.67
N GLY A 48 -1.08 -1.28 -5.45
CA GLY A 48 -1.65 -2.53 -4.98
C GLY A 48 -0.57 -3.50 -4.50
N ALA A 49 0.61 -3.47 -5.11
CA ALA A 49 1.76 -4.26 -4.66
C ALA A 49 2.31 -3.78 -3.32
N LEU A 50 2.40 -2.46 -3.12
CA LEU A 50 2.77 -1.86 -1.83
C LEU A 50 1.79 -2.24 -0.72
N ILE A 51 0.49 -2.21 -1.00
CA ILE A 51 -0.53 -2.62 -0.03
C ILE A 51 -0.50 -4.14 0.21
N ALA A 52 -0.30 -4.96 -0.82
CA ALA A 52 -0.20 -6.43 -0.67
C ALA A 52 0.96 -6.84 0.25
N TRP A 53 2.11 -6.16 0.17
CA TRP A 53 3.20 -6.36 1.14
C TRP A 53 2.77 -6.05 2.57
N ASN A 54 2.09 -4.93 2.79
CA ASN A 54 1.58 -4.57 4.12
C ASN A 54 0.52 -5.55 4.62
N LEU A 55 -0.37 -6.04 3.75
CA LEU A 55 -1.36 -7.06 4.11
C LEU A 55 -0.67 -8.35 4.56
N CYS A 56 0.36 -8.82 3.85
CA CYS A 56 1.11 -10.01 4.23
C CYS A 56 1.84 -9.84 5.58
N LEU A 57 2.37 -8.65 5.86
CA LEU A 57 3.07 -8.37 7.12
C LEU A 57 2.11 -8.23 8.30
N LEU A 58 0.96 -7.59 8.11
CA LEU A 58 0.02 -7.26 9.18
C LEU A 58 -1.02 -8.36 9.42
N ARG A 59 -1.42 -9.08 8.37
CA ARG A 59 -2.43 -10.14 8.38
C ARG A 59 -2.00 -11.36 7.55
N PRO A 60 -0.87 -12.02 7.91
CA PRO A 60 -0.43 -13.25 7.25
C PRO A 60 -1.43 -14.40 7.39
N ASP A 61 -2.34 -14.31 8.36
CA ASP A 61 -3.47 -15.21 8.54
C ASP A 61 -4.50 -15.14 7.42
N LYS A 62 -4.55 -14.04 6.64
CA LYS A 62 -5.47 -13.85 5.52
C LYS A 62 -4.90 -14.16 4.12
N VAL A 63 -3.60 -14.42 4.02
CA VAL A 63 -2.91 -14.61 2.72
C VAL A 63 -2.35 -16.03 2.59
N LYS A 64 -2.74 -16.72 1.52
CA LYS A 64 -2.26 -18.07 1.17
C LYS A 64 -0.97 -18.02 0.38
N ALA A 65 -0.95 -17.22 -0.69
CA ALA A 65 0.24 -16.89 -1.47
C ALA A 65 0.04 -15.55 -2.18
N LEU A 66 1.14 -14.91 -2.56
CA LEU A 66 1.17 -13.60 -3.19
C LEU A 66 1.92 -13.66 -4.53
N VAL A 67 1.29 -13.16 -5.59
CA VAL A 67 1.98 -12.77 -6.83
C VAL A 67 2.08 -11.25 -6.83
N ASN A 68 3.30 -10.71 -6.80
CA ASN A 68 3.51 -9.26 -6.71
C ASN A 68 4.37 -8.72 -7.84
N MET A 69 3.94 -7.60 -8.43
CA MET A 69 4.54 -7.04 -9.66
C MET A 69 4.84 -5.54 -9.53
N SER A 70 5.80 -5.07 -10.33
CA SER A 70 6.30 -3.68 -10.38
C SER A 70 7.08 -3.21 -9.15
N VAL A 71 6.55 -3.40 -7.93
CA VAL A 71 7.13 -2.82 -6.69
C VAL A 71 7.72 -3.92 -5.79
N PRO A 72 9.06 -4.02 -5.69
CA PRO A 72 9.70 -5.00 -4.82
C PRO A 72 9.52 -4.65 -3.33
N PHE A 73 9.63 -5.66 -2.47
CA PHE A 73 9.60 -5.43 -1.03
C PHE A 73 10.83 -4.62 -0.57
N SER A 74 10.60 -3.55 0.20
CA SER A 74 11.65 -2.74 0.80
C SER A 74 11.49 -2.71 2.31
N PRO A 75 12.32 -3.43 3.09
CA PRO A 75 12.30 -3.37 4.54
C PRO A 75 12.43 -1.95 5.07
N ARG A 76 11.66 -1.61 6.12
CA ARG A 76 11.73 -0.30 6.76
C ARG A 76 13.10 -0.11 7.40
N ASN A 77 13.79 0.96 7.04
CA ASN A 77 15.01 1.40 7.71
C ASN A 77 14.73 2.72 8.45
N PRO A 78 14.74 2.74 9.79
CA PRO A 78 14.39 3.94 10.57
C PRO A 78 15.40 5.09 10.40
N LYS A 79 16.61 4.81 9.91
CA LYS A 79 17.65 5.82 9.67
C LYS A 79 17.60 6.42 8.27
N ARG A 80 16.82 5.83 7.34
CA ARG A 80 16.68 6.34 5.98
C ARG A 80 15.37 7.10 5.83
N LYS A 81 15.47 8.38 5.50
CA LYS A 81 14.31 9.18 5.08
C LYS A 81 14.06 8.95 3.59
N PRO A 82 12.84 8.56 3.17
CA PRO A 82 12.56 8.20 1.78
C PRO A 82 12.87 9.31 0.77
N ILE A 83 12.42 10.55 1.04
CA ILE A 83 12.62 11.67 0.12
C ILE A 83 14.10 12.04 -0.02
N GLU A 84 14.84 12.13 1.10
CA GLU A 84 16.28 12.39 1.08
C GLU A 84 17.04 11.28 0.34
N SER A 85 16.64 10.02 0.51
CA SER A 85 17.27 8.88 -0.16
C SER A 85 17.03 8.90 -1.68
N LEU A 86 15.79 9.19 -2.10
CA LEU A 86 15.44 9.30 -3.52
C LEU A 86 16.14 10.51 -4.16
N LYS A 87 16.19 11.65 -3.45
CA LYS A 87 16.91 12.86 -3.87
C LYS A 87 18.39 12.60 -4.09
N ALA A 88 19.04 11.88 -3.16
CA ALA A 88 20.46 11.54 -3.29
C ALA A 88 20.79 10.64 -4.49
N ILE A 89 19.84 9.82 -4.94
CA ILE A 89 20.04 8.86 -6.05
C ILE A 89 19.63 9.46 -7.39
N TYR A 90 18.50 10.16 -7.44
CA TYR A 90 17.85 10.58 -8.69
C TYR A 90 17.81 12.10 -8.90
N GLY A 91 18.24 12.88 -7.92
CA GLY A 91 18.26 14.34 -7.98
C GLY A 91 16.91 15.01 -7.69
N ASP A 92 16.93 16.34 -7.73
CA ASP A 92 15.82 17.22 -7.33
C ASP A 92 14.63 17.16 -8.32
N ASP A 93 14.91 16.90 -9.59
CA ASP A 93 13.90 16.83 -10.65
C ASP A 93 13.16 15.49 -10.72
N TYR A 94 13.58 14.50 -9.93
CA TYR A 94 12.86 13.23 -9.85
C TYR A 94 11.44 13.50 -9.33
N TYR A 95 10.43 13.03 -10.08
CA TYR A 95 9.03 13.46 -9.86
C TYR A 95 8.54 13.28 -8.43
N ILE A 96 8.93 12.18 -7.75
CA ILE A 96 8.57 11.94 -6.35
C ILE A 96 9.16 13.03 -5.44
N VAL A 97 10.40 13.45 -5.67
CA VAL A 97 11.05 14.51 -4.87
C VAL A 97 10.41 15.87 -5.16
N ARG A 98 10.19 16.16 -6.45
CA ARG A 98 9.63 17.44 -6.90
C ARG A 98 8.25 17.73 -6.30
N PHE A 99 7.36 16.74 -6.28
CA PHE A 99 6.00 16.92 -5.74
C PHE A 99 5.92 17.02 -4.22
N GLN A 100 7.03 16.81 -3.49
CA GLN A 100 7.07 16.92 -2.02
C GLN A 100 7.74 18.21 -1.54
N SER A 101 8.24 19.03 -2.46
CA SER A 101 8.98 20.26 -2.18
C SER A 101 8.12 21.53 -2.32
N ILE A 102 6.80 21.36 -2.51
CA ILE A 102 5.82 22.44 -2.65
C ILE A 102 5.12 22.65 -1.31
#